data_AF-A0A6P0PEC2-F1
#
_entry.id   AF-A0A6P0PEC2-F1
#
_cell.length_a   1.000
_cell.length_b   1.000
_cell.length_c   1.000
_cell.angle_alpha   90.00
_cell.angle_beta   90.00
_cell.angle_gamma   90.00
#
_symmetry.space_group_name_H-M   'P 1'
#
loop_
_entity.id
_entity.type
_entity.pdbx_description
1 polymer ?
#
loop_
_entity_poly.entity_id
_entity_poly.type
_entity_poly.pdbx_seq_one_letter_code
_entity_poly.pdbx_strand_id
1 'polypeptide(L)'
;MPAHIAIFWEFGKPPDVVIEIVSPTPGNELGSKLTDYAQLRIPYYVVYDPLQKLSETVLQVFQLQFNSYIPKNDAWFSDVNLGLTLWDGKFENINGAWLRWCNVGGNVIQTGDEIAAEKNAEISQKDAQIKQALLLAIEMGLKLKFGDEFVGMLSEVSQINDVKLLERIVSQIPLISSADELRKLYSE
;
A
#
# COMPACT_ATOMS: atom_id res chain seq x y z
N MET A 1 -22.25 -6.88 -21.24
CA MET A 1 -21.18 -6.26 -22.06
C MET A 1 -19.86 -6.57 -21.39
N PRO A 2 -18.84 -7.10 -22.08
CA PRO A 2 -17.59 -7.47 -21.41
C PRO A 2 -16.79 -6.21 -21.04
N ALA A 3 -16.14 -6.24 -19.87
CA ALA A 3 -15.53 -5.09 -19.19
C ALA A 3 -14.45 -4.35 -20.00
N HIS A 4 -13.86 -4.99 -21.01
CA HIS A 4 -12.79 -4.43 -21.85
C HIS A 4 -13.21 -3.19 -22.67
N ILE A 5 -14.51 -3.04 -22.97
CA ILE A 5 -15.01 -1.98 -23.86
C ILE A 5 -15.30 -0.67 -23.11
N ALA A 6 -15.45 -0.71 -21.78
CA ALA A 6 -15.88 0.45 -20.99
C ALA A 6 -14.85 1.61 -20.98
N ILE A 7 -13.55 1.29 -20.97
CA ILE A 7 -12.48 2.30 -20.88
C ILE A 7 -12.33 3.09 -22.19
N PHE A 8 -12.62 2.48 -23.34
CA PHE A 8 -12.45 3.10 -24.66
C PHE A 8 -13.36 4.32 -24.88
N TRP A 9 -14.56 4.31 -24.31
CA TRP A 9 -15.56 5.37 -24.51
C TRP A 9 -15.40 6.58 -23.57
N GLU A 10 -14.79 6.41 -22.39
CA GLU A 10 -14.63 7.51 -21.43
C GLU A 10 -13.44 8.43 -21.75
N PHE A 11 -12.39 7.91 -22.40
CA PHE A 11 -11.12 8.65 -22.59
C PHE A 11 -10.80 9.05 -24.04
N GLY A 12 -11.61 8.61 -25.02
CA GLY A 12 -11.45 8.99 -26.43
C GLY A 12 -10.15 8.51 -27.10
N LYS A 13 -9.39 7.61 -26.47
CA LYS A 13 -8.20 6.96 -27.02
C LYS A 13 -8.18 5.46 -26.67
N PRO A 14 -7.58 4.59 -27.50
CA PRO A 14 -7.32 3.20 -27.12
C PRO A 14 -6.42 3.12 -25.88
N PRO A 15 -6.53 2.03 -25.09
CA PRO A 15 -5.59 1.79 -24.00
C PRO A 15 -4.18 1.58 -24.54
N ASP A 16 -3.17 1.93 -23.73
CA ASP A 16 -1.76 1.75 -24.09
C ASP A 16 -1.31 0.29 -23.88
N VAL A 17 -1.92 -0.42 -22.93
CA VAL A 17 -1.69 -1.85 -22.63
C VAL A 17 -3.02 -2.54 -22.38
N VAL A 18 -3.24 -3.71 -23.00
CA VAL A 18 -4.34 -4.62 -22.66
C VAL A 18 -3.77 -5.86 -21.97
N ILE A 19 -4.39 -6.24 -20.85
CA ILE A 19 -4.07 -7.46 -20.11
C ILE A 19 -5.31 -8.34 -20.07
N GLU A 20 -5.20 -9.55 -20.60
CA GLU A 20 -6.23 -10.59 -20.55
C GLU A 20 -5.82 -11.65 -19.54
N ILE A 21 -6.72 -11.98 -18.61
CA ILE A 21 -6.50 -13.00 -17.60
C ILE A 21 -7.23 -14.27 -18.05
N VAL A 22 -6.49 -15.36 -18.27
CA VAL A 22 -7.04 -16.62 -18.75
C VAL A 22 -7.95 -17.23 -17.68
N SER A 23 -9.20 -17.48 -18.05
CA SER A 23 -10.16 -18.19 -17.22
C SER A 23 -10.01 -19.71 -17.38
N PRO A 24 -10.59 -20.54 -16.49
CA PRO A 24 -10.57 -22.00 -16.63
C PRO A 24 -11.12 -22.51 -17.97
N THR A 25 -12.01 -21.74 -18.63
CA THR A 25 -12.49 -22.01 -19.99
C THR A 25 -11.91 -20.93 -20.92
N PRO A 26 -10.84 -21.21 -21.70
CA PRO A 26 -10.19 -20.21 -22.52
C PRO A 26 -11.12 -19.58 -23.56
N GLY A 27 -10.96 -18.27 -23.79
CA GLY A 27 -11.83 -17.41 -24.60
C GLY A 27 -11.16 -16.92 -25.89
N ASN A 28 -10.22 -17.69 -26.44
CA ASN A 28 -9.48 -17.39 -27.68
C ASN A 28 -8.50 -16.19 -27.55
N GLU A 29 -7.86 -16.04 -26.38
CA GLU A 29 -6.90 -14.98 -26.06
C GLU A 29 -5.69 -14.96 -27.01
N LEU A 30 -5.23 -16.13 -27.45
CA LEU A 30 -4.15 -16.25 -28.44
C LEU A 30 -4.65 -16.35 -29.90
N GLY A 31 -5.92 -16.05 -30.15
CA GLY A 31 -6.56 -16.15 -31.46
C GLY A 31 -7.15 -14.82 -31.92
N SER A 32 -8.48 -14.75 -32.01
CA SER A 32 -9.19 -13.59 -32.58
C SER A 32 -8.91 -12.29 -31.82
N LYS A 33 -8.77 -12.36 -30.49
CA LYS A 33 -8.52 -11.17 -29.64
C LYS A 33 -7.22 -10.44 -30.04
N LEU A 34 -6.15 -11.16 -30.38
CA LEU A 34 -4.91 -10.56 -30.88
C LEU A 34 -5.16 -9.72 -32.14
N THR A 35 -5.93 -10.26 -33.09
CA THR A 35 -6.26 -9.56 -34.33
C THR A 35 -7.12 -8.33 -34.08
N ASP A 36 -8.15 -8.46 -33.23
CA ASP A 36 -9.09 -7.38 -32.93
C ASP A 36 -8.37 -6.20 -32.26
N TYR A 37 -7.54 -6.47 -31.25
CA TYR A 37 -6.78 -5.42 -30.56
C TYR A 37 -5.66 -4.81 -31.43
N ALA A 38 -5.08 -5.55 -32.36
CA ALA A 38 -4.12 -5.01 -33.33
C ALA A 38 -4.81 -4.01 -34.29
N GLN A 39 -6.05 -4.28 -34.71
CA GLN A 39 -6.83 -3.35 -35.53
C GLN A 39 -7.15 -2.05 -34.77
N LEU A 40 -7.33 -2.14 -33.45
CA LEU A 40 -7.51 -0.97 -32.56
C LEU A 40 -6.21 -0.21 -32.25
N ARG A 41 -5.08 -0.61 -32.84
CA ARG A 41 -3.76 0.05 -32.69
C ARG A 41 -3.25 0.12 -31.24
N ILE A 42 -3.62 -0.85 -30.41
CA ILE A 42 -3.15 -0.93 -29.03
C ILE A 42 -1.67 -1.36 -29.04
N PRO A 43 -0.74 -0.60 -28.41
CA PRO A 43 0.68 -0.88 -28.49
C PRO A 43 1.11 -2.22 -27.88
N TYR A 44 0.52 -2.60 -26.73
CA TYR A 44 0.92 -3.78 -25.98
C TYR A 44 -0.28 -4.67 -25.63
N TYR A 45 -0.09 -5.97 -25.80
CA TYR A 45 -1.07 -6.99 -25.43
C TYR A 45 -0.40 -8.06 -24.56
N VAL A 46 -1.04 -8.41 -23.46
CA VAL A 46 -0.52 -9.34 -22.46
C VAL A 46 -1.57 -10.40 -22.18
N VAL A 47 -1.15 -11.65 -22.17
CA VAL A 47 -1.94 -12.78 -21.71
C VAL A 47 -1.32 -13.30 -20.42
N TYR A 48 -2.09 -13.27 -19.34
CA TYR A 48 -1.73 -13.82 -18.05
C TYR A 48 -2.51 -15.11 -17.80
N ASP A 49 -1.80 -16.23 -17.78
CA ASP A 49 -2.34 -17.58 -17.59
C ASP A 49 -1.84 -18.19 -16.27
N PRO A 50 -2.39 -17.78 -15.11
CA PRO A 50 -1.93 -18.25 -13.80
C PRO A 50 -2.06 -19.76 -13.61
N LEU A 51 -2.97 -20.40 -14.36
CA LEU A 51 -3.29 -21.82 -14.23
C LEU A 51 -2.75 -22.66 -15.40
N GLN A 52 -1.98 -22.07 -16.31
CA GLN A 52 -1.40 -22.70 -17.50
C GLN A 52 -2.43 -23.53 -18.29
N LYS A 53 -3.63 -22.96 -18.49
CA LYS A 53 -4.72 -23.62 -19.22
C LYS A 53 -4.64 -23.43 -20.72
N LEU A 54 -3.94 -22.39 -21.17
CA LEU A 54 -3.78 -22.00 -22.56
C LEU A 54 -2.35 -22.25 -23.06
N SER A 55 -1.34 -22.06 -22.20
CA SER A 55 0.07 -22.26 -22.53
C SER A 55 0.89 -22.68 -21.32
N GLU A 56 2.08 -23.25 -21.54
CA GLU A 56 3.09 -23.46 -20.49
C GLU A 56 3.71 -22.14 -20.00
N THR A 57 3.57 -21.06 -20.78
CA THR A 57 4.08 -19.73 -20.41
C THR A 57 3.03 -18.94 -19.64
N VAL A 58 3.29 -18.68 -18.36
CA VAL A 58 2.36 -17.96 -17.45
C VAL A 58 2.09 -16.52 -17.90
N LEU A 59 3.08 -15.83 -18.47
CA LEU A 59 2.93 -14.46 -18.92
C LEU A 59 3.49 -14.31 -20.32
N GLN A 60 2.60 -14.09 -21.29
CA GLN A 60 2.94 -13.87 -22.69
C GLN A 60 2.74 -12.40 -23.02
N VAL A 61 3.79 -11.76 -23.53
CA VAL A 61 3.79 -10.33 -23.84
C VAL A 61 3.97 -10.15 -25.34
N PHE A 62 3.19 -9.25 -25.91
CA PHE A 62 3.24 -8.94 -27.33
C PHE A 62 3.28 -7.43 -27.54
N GLN A 63 3.96 -7.00 -28.59
CA GLN A 63 3.99 -5.61 -29.03
C GLN A 63 3.52 -5.50 -30.48
N LEU A 64 2.70 -4.49 -30.74
CA LEU A 64 2.22 -4.19 -32.07
C LEU A 64 3.39 -3.69 -32.94
N GLN A 65 3.66 -4.40 -34.02
CA GLN A 65 4.59 -3.96 -35.05
C GLN A 65 3.85 -3.94 -36.39
N PHE A 66 3.82 -2.77 -37.02
CA PHE A 66 3.02 -2.49 -38.22
C PHE A 66 1.53 -2.79 -38.00
N ASN A 67 1.08 -4.01 -38.30
CA ASN A 67 -0.32 -4.42 -38.25
C ASN A 67 -0.55 -5.72 -37.46
N SER A 68 0.49 -6.27 -36.82
CA SER A 68 0.40 -7.54 -36.10
C SER A 68 1.20 -7.50 -34.81
N TYR A 69 0.74 -8.27 -33.83
CA TYR A 69 1.47 -8.49 -32.59
C TYR A 69 2.66 -9.44 -32.80
N ILE A 70 3.83 -9.03 -32.30
CA ILE A 70 5.04 -9.84 -32.24
C ILE A 70 5.35 -10.17 -30.79
N PRO A 71 5.70 -11.43 -30.44
CA PRO A 71 6.11 -11.78 -29.09
C PRO A 71 7.30 -10.96 -28.60
N LYS A 72 7.24 -10.52 -27.34
CA LYS A 72 8.34 -9.88 -26.61
C LYS A 72 8.86 -10.81 -25.52
N ASN A 73 10.17 -10.74 -25.27
CA ASN A 73 10.85 -11.55 -24.25
C ASN A 73 10.95 -10.84 -22.89
N ASP A 74 10.43 -9.61 -22.77
CA ASP A 74 10.37 -8.85 -21.53
C ASP A 74 8.98 -8.21 -21.40
N ALA A 75 8.61 -7.90 -20.16
CA ALA A 75 7.35 -7.29 -19.79
C ALA A 75 7.49 -5.80 -19.48
N TRP A 76 8.45 -5.11 -20.11
CA TRP A 76 8.64 -3.67 -19.99
C TRP A 76 7.99 -2.93 -21.17
N PHE A 77 7.25 -1.86 -20.87
CA PHE A 77 6.51 -1.05 -21.82
C PHE A 77 7.05 0.38 -21.82
N SER A 78 7.99 0.66 -22.72
CA SER A 78 8.71 1.94 -22.75
C SER A 78 7.80 3.15 -22.94
N ASP A 79 6.72 3.00 -23.71
CA ASP A 79 5.82 4.12 -24.06
C ASP A 79 5.02 4.63 -22.85
N VAL A 80 4.86 3.79 -21.82
CA VAL A 80 4.17 4.13 -20.57
C VAL A 80 5.07 4.13 -19.34
N ASN A 81 6.36 3.81 -19.51
CA ASN A 81 7.36 3.74 -18.43
C ASN A 81 6.91 2.81 -17.27
N LEU A 82 6.29 1.69 -17.62
CA LEU A 82 5.79 0.68 -16.69
C LEU A 82 6.18 -0.71 -17.17
N GLY A 83 6.32 -1.65 -16.23
CA GLY A 83 6.45 -3.06 -16.52
C GLY A 83 5.46 -3.91 -15.74
N LEU A 84 5.36 -5.17 -16.10
CA LEU A 84 4.67 -6.18 -15.31
C LEU A 84 5.66 -7.17 -14.71
N THR A 85 5.37 -7.60 -13.50
CA THR A 85 6.09 -8.68 -12.83
C THR A 85 5.11 -9.60 -12.12
N LEU A 86 5.54 -10.85 -11.93
CA LEU A 86 4.90 -11.72 -10.95
C LEU A 86 5.51 -11.42 -9.58
N TRP A 87 4.64 -11.33 -8.58
CA TRP A 87 5.02 -11.06 -7.20
C TRP A 87 4.34 -12.07 -6.28
N ASP A 88 5.15 -12.76 -5.47
CA ASP A 88 4.67 -13.69 -4.46
C ASP A 88 4.29 -12.94 -3.19
N GLY A 89 3.03 -13.06 -2.79
CA GLY A 89 2.58 -12.52 -1.53
C GLY A 89 1.08 -12.61 -1.33
N LYS A 90 0.56 -11.77 -0.43
CA LYS A 90 -0.82 -11.81 0.04
C LYS A 90 -1.61 -10.64 -0.53
N PHE A 91 -2.70 -10.92 -1.24
CA PHE A 91 -3.66 -9.94 -1.71
C PHE A 91 -5.08 -10.43 -1.43
N GLU A 92 -5.96 -9.56 -0.91
CA GLU A 92 -7.34 -9.91 -0.49
C GLU A 92 -7.44 -11.19 0.35
N ASN A 93 -6.52 -11.38 1.29
CA ASN A 93 -6.40 -12.58 2.13
C ASN A 93 -6.01 -13.89 1.44
N ILE A 94 -5.60 -13.84 0.18
CA ILE A 94 -5.15 -15.00 -0.60
C ILE A 94 -3.64 -14.88 -0.84
N ASN A 95 -2.90 -15.94 -0.50
CA ASN A 95 -1.48 -16.05 -0.83
C ASN A 95 -1.34 -16.62 -2.25
N GLY A 96 -0.45 -16.06 -3.05
CA GLY A 96 -0.17 -16.57 -4.38
C GLY A 96 0.81 -15.70 -5.16
N ALA A 97 1.06 -16.11 -6.40
CA ALA A 97 1.76 -15.31 -7.39
C ALA A 97 0.74 -14.37 -8.08
N TRP A 98 0.94 -13.07 -7.91
CA TRP A 98 0.08 -12.01 -8.43
C TRP A 98 0.78 -11.24 -9.55
N LEU A 99 0.03 -10.92 -10.60
CA LEU A 99 0.50 -9.99 -11.61
C LEU A 99 0.44 -8.55 -11.05
N ARG A 100 1.58 -7.85 -11.03
CA ARG A 100 1.71 -6.50 -10.48
C ARG A 100 2.43 -5.58 -11.46
N TRP A 101 2.08 -4.31 -11.42
CA TRP A 101 2.86 -3.25 -12.07
C TRP A 101 4.19 -3.05 -11.33
N CYS A 102 5.27 -2.86 -12.09
CA CYS A 102 6.59 -2.57 -11.58
C CYS A 102 7.23 -1.37 -12.28
N ASN A 103 8.19 -0.74 -11.60
CA ASN A 103 9.02 0.33 -12.17
C ASN A 103 10.18 -0.24 -13.00
N VAL A 104 11.00 0.65 -13.57
CA VAL A 104 12.15 0.28 -14.44
C VAL A 104 13.17 -0.62 -13.75
N GLY A 105 13.25 -0.60 -12.41
CA GLY A 105 14.10 -1.49 -11.64
C GLY A 105 13.48 -2.86 -11.34
N GLY A 106 12.28 -3.14 -11.85
CA GLY A 106 11.52 -4.35 -11.57
C GLY A 106 10.83 -4.35 -10.20
N ASN A 107 10.88 -3.24 -9.45
CA ASN A 107 10.25 -3.15 -8.13
C ASN A 107 8.75 -2.93 -8.28
N VAL A 108 7.96 -3.70 -7.52
CA VAL A 108 6.50 -3.58 -7.49
C VAL A 108 6.09 -2.17 -7.05
N ILE A 109 5.16 -1.59 -7.79
CA ILE A 109 4.53 -0.32 -7.42
C ILE A 109 3.47 -0.64 -6.35
N GLN A 110 3.59 0.03 -5.21
CA GLN A 110 2.65 -0.12 -4.11
C GLN A 110 1.27 0.42 -4.49
N THR A 111 0.22 -0.21 -3.99
CA THR A 111 -1.14 0.33 -4.08
C THR A 111 -1.31 1.51 -3.11
N GLY A 112 -2.37 2.31 -3.32
CA GLY A 112 -2.70 3.40 -2.38
C GLY A 112 -2.93 2.89 -0.95
N ASP A 113 -3.56 1.71 -0.82
CA ASP A 113 -3.83 1.09 0.49
C ASP A 113 -2.55 0.60 1.17
N GLU A 114 -1.61 0.02 0.41
CA GLU A 114 -0.29 -0.39 0.93
C GLU A 114 0.50 0.82 1.45
N ILE A 115 0.53 1.92 0.69
CA ILE A 115 1.17 3.18 1.12
C ILE A 115 0.50 3.74 2.37
N ALA A 116 -0.83 3.72 2.43
CA ALA A 116 -1.58 4.23 3.58
C ALA A 116 -1.31 3.39 4.84
N ALA A 117 -1.27 2.05 4.71
CA ALA A 117 -0.97 1.14 5.80
C ALA A 117 0.46 1.36 6.34
N GLU A 118 1.44 1.51 5.45
CA GLU A 118 2.83 1.78 5.83
C GLU A 118 2.96 3.11 6.60
N LYS A 119 2.35 4.19 6.09
CA LYS A 119 2.34 5.49 6.78
C LYS A 119 1.65 5.43 8.13
N ASN A 120 0.53 4.74 8.24
CA ASN A 120 -0.19 4.58 9.51
C ASN A 120 0.64 3.80 10.53
N ALA A 121 1.35 2.75 10.09
CA ALA A 121 2.27 2.02 10.95
C ALA A 121 3.44 2.90 11.41
N GLU A 122 4.01 3.71 10.52
CA GLU A 122 5.10 4.65 10.86
C GLU A 122 4.64 5.72 11.88
N ILE A 123 3.45 6.30 11.68
CA ILE A 123 2.86 7.26 12.62
C ILE A 123 2.63 6.60 13.98
N SER A 124 2.00 5.42 13.99
CA SER A 124 1.74 4.68 15.24
C SER A 124 3.02 4.35 16.01
N GLN A 125 4.10 4.01 15.28
CA GLN A 125 5.40 3.74 15.89
C GLN A 125 6.02 5.01 16.48
N LYS A 126 5.95 6.14 15.77
CA LYS A 126 6.44 7.43 16.28
C LYS A 126 5.65 7.88 17.51
N ASP A 127 4.33 7.77 17.47
CA ASP A 127 3.46 8.14 18.60
C ASP A 127 3.77 7.27 19.83
N ALA A 128 4.02 5.97 19.65
CA ALA A 128 4.42 5.08 20.74
C ALA A 128 5.78 5.49 21.36
N GLN A 129 6.75 5.88 20.53
CA GLN A 129 8.06 6.35 20.99
C GLN A 129 7.95 7.68 21.75
N ILE A 130 7.18 8.64 21.23
CA ILE A 130 6.94 9.93 21.88
C ILE A 130 6.24 9.72 23.21
N LYS A 131 5.17 8.90 23.23
CA LYS A 131 4.46 8.55 24.46
C LYS A 131 5.43 8.00 25.52
N GLN A 132 6.28 7.06 25.15
CA GLN A 132 7.23 6.45 26.09
C GLN A 132 8.21 7.49 26.66
N ALA A 133 8.72 8.39 25.82
CA ALA A 133 9.61 9.47 26.25
C ALA A 133 8.90 10.47 27.19
N LEU A 134 7.66 10.85 26.87
CA LEU A 134 6.87 11.75 27.72
C LEU A 134 6.56 11.12 29.07
N LEU A 135 6.16 9.84 29.11
CA LEU A 135 5.91 9.13 30.35
C LEU A 135 7.16 9.09 31.25
N LEU A 136 8.33 8.82 30.68
CA LEU A 136 9.59 8.88 31.42
C LEU A 136 9.89 10.29 31.95
N ALA A 137 9.66 11.32 31.15
CA ALA A 137 9.84 12.71 31.58
C ALA A 137 8.87 13.09 32.72
N ILE A 138 7.62 12.63 32.65
CA ILE A 138 6.63 12.84 33.71
C ILE A 138 7.08 12.12 34.98
N GLU A 139 7.46 10.85 34.88
CA GLU A 139 7.94 10.06 36.00
C GLU A 139 9.12 10.73 36.70
N MET A 140 10.14 11.12 35.94
CA MET A 140 11.32 11.82 36.47
C MET A 140 10.95 13.17 37.10
N GLY A 141 10.11 13.97 36.43
CA GLY A 141 9.71 15.29 36.91
C GLY A 141 8.91 15.23 38.22
N LEU A 142 7.98 14.27 38.32
CA LEU A 142 7.21 14.05 39.55
C LEU A 142 8.11 13.52 40.68
N LYS A 143 8.99 12.56 40.39
CA LYS A 143 9.92 12.02 41.38
C LYS A 143 10.87 13.09 41.93
N LEU A 144 11.39 13.96 41.08
CA LEU A 144 12.27 15.06 41.50
C LEU A 144 11.54 16.10 42.35
N LYS A 145 10.25 16.37 42.06
CA LYS A 145 9.49 17.43 42.73
C LYS A 145 8.80 16.97 44.02
N PHE A 146 8.34 15.74 44.07
CA PHE A 146 7.49 15.23 45.14
C PHE A 146 8.01 13.95 45.82
N GLY A 147 9.12 13.38 45.37
CA GLY A 147 9.69 12.15 45.95
C GLY A 147 8.86 10.89 45.64
N ASP A 148 9.04 9.84 46.44
CA ASP A 148 8.45 8.51 46.21
C ASP A 148 6.98 8.39 46.66
N GLU A 149 6.39 9.42 47.29
CA GLU A 149 4.98 9.41 47.72
C GLU A 149 3.98 9.44 46.53
N PHE A 150 4.46 9.75 45.31
CA PHE A 150 3.63 9.93 44.11
C PHE A 150 3.42 8.67 43.24
N VAL A 151 3.97 7.52 43.63
CA VAL A 151 3.99 6.29 42.80
C VAL A 151 2.59 5.84 42.35
N GLY A 152 1.55 6.06 43.16
CA GLY A 152 0.17 5.73 42.80
C GLY A 152 -0.36 6.48 41.57
N MET A 153 0.07 7.72 41.36
CA MET A 153 -0.39 8.57 40.24
C MET A 153 0.30 8.25 38.91
N LEU A 154 1.50 7.65 38.97
CA LEU A 154 2.20 7.18 37.77
C LEU A 154 1.40 6.11 37.04
N SER A 155 0.65 5.29 37.78
CA SER A 155 -0.26 4.30 37.21
C SER A 155 -1.36 4.95 36.38
N GLU A 156 -1.96 6.04 36.88
CA GLU A 156 -3.01 6.79 36.16
C GLU A 156 -2.47 7.42 34.87
N VAL A 157 -1.33 8.12 34.96
CA VAL A 157 -0.72 8.80 33.80
C VAL A 157 -0.26 7.80 32.74
N SER A 158 0.24 6.62 33.13
CA SER A 158 0.68 5.58 32.19
C SER A 158 -0.42 5.08 31.23
N GLN A 159 -1.69 5.18 31.64
CA GLN A 159 -2.85 4.76 30.85
C GLN A 159 -3.29 5.82 29.84
N ILE A 160 -2.76 7.03 29.89
CA ILE A 160 -3.08 8.10 28.94
C ILE A 160 -2.50 7.74 27.57
N ASN A 161 -3.35 7.72 26.54
CA ASN A 161 -2.94 7.49 25.15
C ASN A 161 -2.81 8.78 24.35
N ASP A 162 -3.36 9.89 24.84
CA ASP A 162 -3.28 11.19 24.16
C ASP A 162 -1.89 11.83 24.39
N VAL A 163 -1.08 11.85 23.34
CA VAL A 163 0.26 12.45 23.34
C VAL A 163 0.22 13.95 23.67
N LYS A 164 -0.77 14.70 23.19
CA LYS A 164 -0.86 16.15 23.46
C LYS A 164 -1.18 16.42 24.92
N LEU A 165 -2.00 15.57 25.52
CA LEU A 165 -2.28 15.64 26.96
C LEU A 165 -1.01 15.34 27.76
N LEU A 166 -0.22 14.34 27.37
CA LEU A 166 1.06 14.04 28.01
C LEU A 166 2.06 15.21 27.86
N GLU A 167 2.16 15.84 26.69
CA GLU A 167 2.97 17.05 26.49
C GLU A 167 2.52 18.20 27.40
N ARG A 168 1.20 18.42 27.51
CA ARG A 168 0.62 19.41 28.43
C ARG A 168 1.02 19.09 29.87
N ILE A 169 0.90 17.84 30.31
CA ILE A 169 1.31 17.42 31.66
C ILE A 169 2.79 17.74 31.88
N VAL A 170 3.68 17.30 30.98
CA VAL A 170 5.13 17.59 31.07
C VAL A 170 5.38 19.08 31.24
N SER A 171 4.72 19.93 30.45
CA SER A 171 4.90 21.40 30.51
C SER A 171 4.43 22.03 31.82
N GLN A 172 3.46 21.41 32.50
CA GLN A 172 2.84 21.93 33.72
C GLN A 172 3.49 21.39 35.01
N ILE A 173 4.26 20.30 34.94
CA ILE A 173 4.99 19.73 36.10
C ILE A 173 5.76 20.79 36.90
N PRO A 174 6.50 21.72 36.28
CA PRO A 174 7.21 22.77 37.03
C PRO A 174 6.28 23.70 37.83
N LEU A 175 5.02 23.84 37.43
CA LEU A 175 4.04 24.79 38.00
C LEU A 175 3.14 24.16 39.07
N ILE A 176 2.82 22.87 38.96
CA ILE A 176 1.94 22.18 39.92
C ILE A 176 2.58 22.03 41.29
N SER A 177 1.85 22.30 42.37
CA SER A 177 2.37 22.20 43.75
C SER A 177 1.78 21.03 44.53
N SER A 178 0.79 20.34 43.95
CA SER A 178 0.09 19.22 44.60
C SER A 178 -0.38 18.15 43.61
N ALA A 179 -0.70 16.98 44.16
CA ALA A 179 -1.30 15.86 43.43
C ALA A 179 -2.65 16.20 42.81
N ASP A 180 -3.47 16.98 43.51
CA ASP A 180 -4.81 17.34 43.06
C ASP A 180 -4.79 18.31 41.87
N GLU A 181 -3.77 19.18 41.79
CA GLU A 181 -3.54 20.03 40.62
C GLU A 181 -3.12 19.21 39.40
N LEU A 182 -2.31 18.17 39.59
CA LEU A 182 -1.92 17.27 38.51
C LEU A 182 -3.14 16.49 37.98
N ARG A 183 -4.00 15.96 38.84
CA ARG A 183 -5.23 15.23 38.44
C ARG A 183 -6.15 16.08 37.59
N LYS A 184 -6.32 17.36 37.94
CA LYS A 184 -7.14 18.31 37.18
C LYS A 184 -6.69 18.48 35.73
N LEU A 185 -5.41 18.21 35.40
CA LEU A 185 -4.91 18.38 34.04
C LEU A 185 -5.43 17.33 33.06
N TYR A 186 -5.83 16.16 33.54
CA TYR A 186 -6.28 15.02 32.73
C TYR A 186 -7.66 14.48 33.10
N SER A 187 -8.40 15.18 33.96
CA SER A 187 -9.79 14.85 34.32
C SER A 187 -10.85 15.74 33.64
N GLU A 188 -10.45 16.53 32.64
CA GLU A 188 -11.32 17.27 31.70
C GLU A 188 -11.39 16.54 30.36
#